data_AF-A0A7W9LZT9-F1
#
_entry.id   AF-A0A7W9LZT9-F1
#
_cell.length_a   1.000
_cell.length_b   1.000
_cell.length_c   1.000
_cell.angle_alpha   90.00
_cell.angle_beta   90.00
_cell.angle_gamma   90.00
#
_symmetry.space_group_name_H-M   'P 1'
#
loop_
_entity.id
_entity.type
_entity.pdbx_description
1 polymer ?
#
loop_
_entity_poly.entity_id
_entity_poly.type
_entity_poly.pdbx_seq_one_letter_code
_entity_poly.pdbx_strand_id
1 'polypeptide(L)'
;MASSGGRRHFGRVDPFCLFMVLPLVLIAGILIVGGLALVGVVVIVIAAIVILIDSWTNRPLPFDLPDEDYDYEPPPPGRRAH
;
A
#
# COMPACT_ATOMS: atom_id res chain seq x y z
N MET A 1 13.73 26.07 -4.42
CA MET A 1 14.04 24.66 -4.73
C MET A 1 12.72 23.91 -4.73
N ALA A 2 12.19 23.56 -5.90
CA ALA A 2 10.92 22.86 -6.01
C ALA A 2 11.10 21.41 -5.55
N SER A 3 10.54 21.05 -4.39
CA SER A 3 10.38 19.66 -4.01
C SER A 3 9.36 19.04 -4.96
N SER A 4 9.80 18.11 -5.79
CA SER A 4 8.87 17.31 -6.59
C SER A 4 8.09 16.46 -5.60
N GLY A 5 6.87 16.91 -5.28
CA GLY A 5 5.89 16.17 -4.49
C GLY A 5 5.48 14.90 -5.23
N GLY A 6 6.36 13.91 -5.24
CA GLY A 6 6.14 12.62 -5.85
C GLY A 6 4.98 11.96 -5.14
N ARG A 7 3.82 11.90 -5.81
CA ARG A 7 2.65 11.14 -5.36
C ARG A 7 3.12 9.72 -5.05
N ARG A 8 3.15 9.34 -3.77
CA ARG A 8 3.58 7.99 -3.37
C ARG A 8 2.64 6.99 -4.05
N HIS A 9 3.19 6.14 -4.90
CA HIS A 9 2.44 5.08 -5.58
C HIS A 9 2.05 3.93 -4.63
N PHE A 10 2.47 3.96 -3.37
CA PHE A 10 2.13 2.94 -2.40
C PHE A 10 1.86 3.61 -1.05
N GLY A 11 0.81 3.13 -0.41
CA GLY A 11 0.37 3.50 0.92
C GLY A 11 1.06 2.70 2.01
N ARG A 12 0.74 3.03 3.26
CA ARG A 12 1.19 2.23 4.41
C ARG A 12 0.53 0.85 4.36
N VAL A 13 1.25 -0.20 4.70
CA VAL A 13 0.64 -1.53 4.85
C VAL A 13 -0.20 -1.55 6.13
N ASP A 14 -1.41 -2.08 6.07
CA ASP A 14 -2.28 -2.23 7.24
C ASP A 14 -1.76 -3.36 8.17
N PRO A 15 -1.61 -3.12 9.49
CA PRO A 15 -1.29 -4.18 10.45
C PRO A 15 -2.26 -5.39 10.41
N PHE A 16 -3.54 -5.22 10.06
CA PHE A 16 -4.49 -6.32 9.90
C PHE A 16 -4.18 -7.19 8.68
N CYS A 17 -3.74 -6.58 7.58
CA CYS A 17 -3.27 -7.31 6.41
C CYS A 17 -2.05 -8.18 6.78
N LEU A 18 -1.11 -7.66 7.57
CA LEU A 18 0.04 -8.43 8.03
C LEU A 18 -0.35 -9.60 8.93
N PHE A 19 -1.39 -9.44 9.77
CA PHE A 19 -1.89 -10.53 10.61
C PHE A 19 -2.42 -11.71 9.78
N MET A 20 -3.00 -11.44 8.61
CA MET A 20 -3.45 -12.46 7.66
C MET A 20 -2.29 -13.05 6.83
N VAL A 21 -1.30 -12.24 6.47
CA VAL A 21 -0.16 -12.68 5.64
C VAL A 21 0.90 -13.46 6.44
N LEU A 22 1.12 -13.13 7.70
CA LEU A 22 2.07 -13.82 8.58
C LEU A 22 1.87 -15.36 8.61
N PRO A 23 0.67 -15.90 8.85
CA PRO A 23 0.45 -17.34 8.82
C PRO A 23 0.68 -17.95 7.43
N LEU A 24 0.39 -17.23 6.33
CA LEU A 24 0.69 -17.69 4.97
C LEU A 24 2.19 -17.86 4.76
N VAL A 25 3.00 -16.90 5.22
CA VAL A 25 4.46 -16.98 5.14
C VAL A 25 4.99 -18.13 5.99
N LEU A 26 4.43 -18.36 7.19
CA LEU A 26 4.80 -19.47 8.05
C LEU A 26 4.49 -20.83 7.38
N ILE A 27 3.30 -20.99 6.81
CA ILE A 27 2.91 -22.19 6.07
C ILE A 27 3.84 -22.41 4.87
N ALA A 28 4.17 -21.35 4.12
CA ALA A 28 5.10 -21.45 3.00
C ALA A 28 6.49 -21.93 3.45
N GLY A 29 7.00 -21.42 4.58
CA GLY A 29 8.25 -21.88 5.19
C GLY A 29 8.21 -23.38 5.52
N ILE A 30 7.14 -23.85 6.14
CA ILE A 30 6.93 -25.27 6.44
C ILE A 30 6.93 -26.11 5.16
N LEU A 31 6.24 -25.66 4.10
CA LEU A 31 6.20 -26.36 2.82
C LEU A 31 7.58 -26.46 2.17
N ILE A 32 8.39 -25.40 2.23
CA ILE A 32 9.75 -25.40 1.68
C ILE A 32 10.64 -26.39 2.44
N VAL A 33 10.62 -26.36 3.77
CA VAL A 33 11.38 -27.29 4.62
C VAL A 33 10.92 -28.73 4.40
N GLY A 34 9.62 -28.94 4.16
CA GLY A 34 9.02 -30.25 3.87
C GLY A 34 9.26 -30.78 2.44
N GLY A 35 10.07 -30.10 1.62
CA GLY A 35 10.42 -30.54 0.26
C GLY A 35 9.44 -30.10 -0.84
N LEU A 36 8.39 -29.33 -0.51
CA LEU A 36 7.44 -28.74 -1.46
C LEU A 36 7.83 -27.30 -1.82
N ALA A 37 9.08 -27.10 -2.21
CA ALA A 37 9.65 -25.76 -2.44
C ALA A 37 8.85 -24.95 -3.47
N LEU A 38 8.44 -25.56 -4.59
CA LEU A 38 7.67 -24.87 -5.63
C LEU A 38 6.32 -24.37 -5.11
N VAL A 39 5.60 -25.19 -4.33
CA VAL A 39 4.33 -24.81 -3.72
C VAL A 39 4.52 -23.69 -2.72
N GLY A 40 5.55 -23.78 -1.86
CA GLY A 40 5.87 -22.72 -0.90
C GLY A 40 6.21 -21.40 -1.59
N VAL A 41 6.96 -21.42 -2.70
CA VAL A 41 7.25 -20.21 -3.50
C VAL A 41 5.96 -19.60 -4.06
N VAL A 42 5.04 -20.41 -4.59
CA VAL A 42 3.74 -19.92 -5.08
C VAL A 42 2.97 -19.23 -3.95
N VAL A 43 2.96 -19.80 -2.75
CA VAL A 43 2.29 -19.20 -1.58
C VAL A 43 2.95 -17.86 -1.20
N ILE A 44 4.29 -17.76 -1.22
CA ILE A 44 5.01 -16.51 -0.96
C ILE A 44 4.65 -15.44 -2.00
N VAL A 45 4.55 -15.80 -3.27
CA VAL A 45 4.17 -14.87 -4.34
C VAL A 45 2.76 -14.34 -4.09
N ILE A 46 1.81 -15.20 -3.72
CA ILE A 46 0.43 -14.78 -3.38
C ILE A 46 0.44 -13.83 -2.18
N ALA A 47 1.17 -14.18 -1.11
CA ALA A 47 1.32 -13.32 0.07
C ALA A 47 1.88 -11.94 -0.28
N ALA A 48 2.89 -11.86 -1.14
CA ALA A 48 3.46 -10.60 -1.61
C ALA A 48 2.45 -9.79 -2.43
N ILE A 49 1.66 -10.42 -3.30
CA ILE A 49 0.61 -9.76 -4.08
C ILE A 49 -0.45 -9.14 -3.16
N VAL A 50 -0.86 -9.84 -2.10
CA VAL A 50 -1.83 -9.32 -1.13
C VAL A 50 -1.30 -8.04 -0.46
N ILE A 51 -0.05 -8.05 0.02
CA ILE A 51 0.57 -6.85 0.62
C ILE A 51 0.64 -5.70 -0.39
N LEU A 52 1.00 -5.99 -1.64
CA LEU A 52 1.08 -4.98 -2.69
C LEU A 52 -0.30 -4.35 -2.97
N ILE A 53 -1.37 -5.14 -3.02
CA ILE A 53 -2.73 -4.67 -3.23
C ILE A 53 -3.22 -3.84 -2.03
N ASP A 54 -2.96 -4.30 -0.81
CA ASP A 54 -3.32 -3.59 0.42
C ASP A 54 -2.63 -2.21 0.48
N SER A 55 -1.31 -2.20 0.28
CA SER A 55 -0.53 -0.97 0.21
C SER A 55 -0.98 -0.07 -0.93
N TRP A 56 -1.30 -0.62 -2.10
CA TRP A 56 -1.84 0.17 -3.21
C TRP A 56 -3.19 0.80 -2.89
N THR A 57 -4.04 0.10 -2.16
CA THR A 57 -5.37 0.58 -1.75
C THR A 57 -5.26 1.65 -0.67
N ASN A 58 -4.28 1.53 0.25
CA ASN A 58 -4.06 2.47 1.34
C ASN A 58 -3.22 3.71 0.94
N ARG A 59 -3.20 4.07 -0.35
CA ARG A 59 -2.46 5.24 -0.85
C ARG A 59 -3.00 6.51 -0.19
N PRO A 60 -2.13 7.40 0.34
CA PRO A 60 -2.57 8.62 0.99
C PRO A 60 -3.31 9.51 -0.01
N LEU A 61 -4.51 9.97 0.36
CA LEU A 61 -5.26 10.91 -0.46
C LEU A 61 -4.67 12.32 -0.26
N PRO A 62 -4.85 13.24 -1.22
CA PRO A 62 -4.28 14.58 -1.15
C PRO A 62 -4.68 15.40 0.10
N PHE A 63 -5.75 14.99 0.79
CA PHE A 63 -6.26 15.65 2.00
C PHE A 63 -5.82 14.97 3.32
N ASP A 64 -5.10 13.84 3.26
CA ASP A 64 -4.60 13.12 4.45
C ASP A 64 -3.20 13.60 4.89
N LEU A 65 -2.63 14.58 4.18
CA LEU A 65 -1.39 15.23 4.58
C LEU A 65 -1.74 16.27 5.65
N PRO A 66 -1.15 16.22 6.87
CA PRO A 66 -1.26 17.34 7.77
C PRO A 66 -0.70 18.57 7.05
N ASP A 67 -1.45 19.67 7.11
CA ASP A 67 -1.13 20.93 6.47
C ASP A 67 0.22 21.48 6.98
N GLU A 68 1.35 20.98 6.48
CA GLU A 68 2.68 21.52 6.79
C GLU A 68 3.10 22.66 5.84
N ASP A 69 2.18 23.19 5.02
CA ASP A 69 2.36 24.45 4.30
C ASP A 69 1.01 25.15 4.10
N TYR A 70 0.50 25.79 5.16
CA TYR A 70 -0.58 26.78 5.05
C TYR A 70 -0.05 28.04 4.36
N ASP A 71 -0.19 28.08 3.04
CA ASP A 71 -0.48 29.30 2.26
C ASP A 71 -1.22 28.92 0.96
N TYR A 72 -2.24 28.06 1.09
CA TYR A 72 -3.15 27.75 0.00
C TYR A 72 -4.37 28.68 0.04
N GLU A 73 -4.35 29.74 -0.78
CA GLU A 73 -5.60 30.40 -1.17
C GLU A 73 -6.35 29.49 -2.15
N PRO A 74 -7.55 28.98 -1.81
CA PRO A 74 -8.32 28.17 -2.73
C PRO A 74 -8.70 28.99 -3.97
N PRO A 75 -8.57 28.44 -5.20
CA PRO A 75 -9.01 29.14 -6.40
C PRO A 75 -10.51 29.43 -6.29
N PRO A 76 -10.96 30.65 -6.66
CA PRO A 76 -12.37 31.00 -6.54
C PRO A 76 -13.20 29.96 -7.28
N PRO A 77 -14.33 29.50 -6.70
CA PRO A 77 -15.12 28.43 -7.28
C PRO A 77 -15.61 28.87 -8.66
N GLY A 78 -14.91 28.39 -9.69
CA GLY A 78 -15.31 28.54 -11.07
C GLY A 78 -16.66 27.87 -11.23
N ARG A 79 -17.70 28.70 -11.39
CA ARG A 79 -19.08 28.34 -11.68
C ARG A 79 -19.10 27.20 -12.70
N ARG A 80 -19.27 25.96 -12.24
CA ARG A 80 -19.63 24.84 -13.12
C ARG A 80 -21.09 25.07 -13.50
N ALA A 81 -21.29 25.67 -14.66
CA ALA A 81 -22.59 25.73 -15.31
C ALA A 81 -22.86 24.37 -15.96
N HIS A 82 -23.81 23.61 -15.42
CA HIS A 82 -24.64 22.65 -16.13
C HIS A 82 -25.96 22.51 -15.37
#